data_AF-A0A3A4KKN2-F1
#
_entry.id   AF-A0A3A4KKN2-F1
#
_cell.length_a   1.000
_cell.length_b   1.000
_cell.length_c   1.000
_cell.angle_alpha   90.00
_cell.angle_beta   90.00
_cell.angle_gamma   90.00
#
_symmetry.space_group_name_H-M   'P 1'
#
loop_
_entity.id
_entity.type
_entity.pdbx_description
1 polymer ?
#
loop_
_entity_poly.entity_id
_entity_poly.type
_entity_poly.pdbx_seq_one_letter_code
_entity_poly.pdbx_strand_id
1 'polypeptide(L)'
;MDRKDLCAFQWVPEEDAENPAQGAGAGSAPAFGNEGEGKDAMTVSKNKRSRGRPAAKVGPSFAEYKAELLKDPEVAAAYAEMGPEFEMIASLIELRRERGLSQEELAEAVGTRQPAIARIESGRYKGMSVATLEKLAKALKARLVIRFEDEERVG
;
A
#
# COMPACT_ATOMS: atom_id res chain seq x y z
N MET A 1 -5.74 29.41 31.06
CA MET A 1 -4.82 28.69 30.15
C MET A 1 -5.40 28.79 28.75
N ASP A 2 -4.73 29.53 27.87
CA ASP A 2 -5.18 29.92 26.54
C ASP A 2 -4.96 28.84 25.49
N ARG A 3 -5.94 28.67 24.60
CA ARG A 3 -5.95 27.80 23.40
C ARG A 3 -5.24 28.47 22.22
N LYS A 4 -3.91 28.49 22.20
CA LYS A 4 -3.14 28.98 21.05
C LYS A 4 -1.98 28.08 20.58
N ASP A 5 -1.93 26.82 20.99
CA ASP A 5 -0.89 25.88 20.51
C ASP A 5 -1.49 24.77 19.61
N LEU A 6 -2.33 25.19 18.66
CA LEU A 6 -2.78 24.34 17.56
C LEU A 6 -1.92 24.62 16.32
N CYS A 7 -1.40 23.53 15.74
CA CYS A 7 -1.04 23.39 14.34
C CYS A 7 0.26 24.09 13.87
N ALA A 8 1.36 23.34 13.89
CA ALA A 8 2.46 23.52 12.94
C ALA A 8 3.29 22.22 12.86
N PHE A 9 2.80 21.21 12.12
CA PHE A 9 3.70 20.15 11.64
C PHE A 9 4.28 20.62 10.31
N GLN A 10 5.37 21.38 10.42
CA GLN A 10 6.12 21.88 9.28
C GLN A 10 6.97 20.72 8.74
N TRP A 11 6.52 20.17 7.60
CA TRP A 11 7.28 19.25 6.77
C TRP A 11 8.54 19.96 6.24
N VAL A 12 9.72 19.43 6.58
CA VAL A 12 11.00 19.81 5.96
C VAL A 12 11.54 18.57 5.25
N PRO A 13 11.79 18.62 3.93
CA PRO A 13 12.43 17.53 3.23
C PRO A 13 13.95 17.63 3.46
N GLU A 14 14.55 16.59 4.02
CA GLU A 14 16.00 16.41 3.99
C GLU A 14 16.32 15.35 2.94
N GLU A 15 16.91 15.86 1.84
CA GLU A 15 17.55 15.10 0.78
C GLU A 15 18.79 14.36 1.32
N ASP A 16 19.22 13.34 0.57
CA ASP A 16 20.50 12.64 0.70
C ASP A 16 20.64 11.64 1.86
N ALA A 17 20.07 10.45 1.66
CA ALA A 17 20.61 9.22 2.25
C ALA A 17 20.78 8.16 1.16
N GLU A 18 21.98 8.16 0.56
CA GLU A 18 22.52 7.00 -0.17
C GLU A 18 22.37 5.74 0.69
N ASN A 19 21.89 4.64 0.10
CA ASN A 19 21.81 3.34 0.76
C ASN A 19 22.92 2.42 0.21
N PRO A 20 24.08 2.31 0.89
CA PRO A 20 25.11 1.35 0.52
C PRO A 20 24.94 0.07 1.33
N ALA A 21 24.41 -0.99 0.72
CA ALA A 21 24.59 -2.34 1.26
C ALA A 21 24.49 -3.40 0.16
N GLN A 22 25.65 -3.75 -0.37
CA GLN A 22 25.90 -5.03 -1.03
C GLN A 22 26.08 -6.13 0.03
N GLY A 23 25.59 -7.33 -0.28
CA GLY A 23 26.27 -8.59 0.06
C GLY A 23 25.73 -9.40 1.25
N ALA A 24 25.06 -10.52 0.94
CA ALA A 24 25.34 -11.85 1.49
C ALA A 24 24.45 -12.89 0.78
N GLY A 25 25.04 -13.96 0.28
CA GLY A 25 24.37 -15.02 -0.47
C GLY A 25 24.07 -16.28 0.34
N ALA A 26 23.24 -17.15 -0.26
CA ALA A 26 23.05 -18.60 -0.09
C ALA A 26 21.58 -18.87 -0.52
N GLY A 27 21.17 -19.88 -1.26
CA GLY A 27 21.78 -21.05 -1.88
C GLY A 27 20.64 -21.85 -2.54
N SER A 28 20.94 -22.47 -3.68
CA SER A 28 20.22 -23.57 -4.36
C SER A 28 18.68 -23.57 -4.46
N ALA A 29 18.16 -23.31 -5.66
CA ALA A 29 16.93 -23.93 -6.17
C ALA A 29 17.29 -24.87 -7.35
N PRO A 30 16.60 -26.01 -7.54
CA PRO A 30 17.04 -27.06 -8.46
C PRO A 30 16.75 -26.73 -9.93
N ALA A 31 17.56 -27.37 -10.78
CA ALA A 31 17.52 -27.28 -12.23
C ALA A 31 16.20 -27.78 -12.83
N PHE A 32 15.56 -26.93 -13.63
CA PHE A 32 14.66 -27.37 -14.69
C PHE A 32 15.48 -27.43 -15.98
N GLY A 33 15.89 -28.64 -16.35
CA GLY A 33 16.52 -28.89 -17.64
C GLY A 33 15.50 -28.86 -18.77
N ASN A 34 15.86 -28.21 -19.88
CA ASN A 34 15.39 -28.61 -21.19
C ASN A 34 16.48 -28.28 -22.21
N GLU A 35 17.20 -29.31 -22.64
CA GLU A 35 18.09 -29.24 -23.80
C GLU A 35 17.24 -29.42 -25.06
N GLY A 36 17.33 -28.44 -25.96
CA GLY A 36 16.70 -28.46 -27.27
C GLY A 36 17.50 -27.58 -28.22
N GLU A 37 18.31 -28.25 -29.02
CA GLU A 37 19.36 -27.76 -29.91
C GLU A 37 18.94 -26.64 -30.89
N GLY A 38 19.92 -25.77 -31.18
CA GLY A 38 19.74 -24.50 -31.87
C GLY A 38 19.63 -24.54 -33.39
N LYS A 39 19.39 -23.34 -33.94
CA LYS A 39 19.85 -22.93 -35.28
C LYS A 39 19.52 -21.46 -35.55
N ASP A 40 20.48 -20.85 -36.24
CA ASP A 40 20.40 -19.66 -37.07
C ASP A 40 20.61 -18.30 -36.41
N ALA A 41 21.82 -17.81 -36.63
CA ALA A 41 22.25 -16.45 -36.48
C ALA A 41 21.32 -15.50 -37.26
N MET A 42 20.60 -14.65 -36.53
CA MET A 42 20.05 -13.42 -37.06
C MET A 42 20.44 -12.29 -36.10
N THR A 43 21.34 -11.43 -36.58
CA THR A 43 21.78 -10.21 -35.92
C THR A 43 20.57 -9.28 -35.69
N VAL A 44 20.06 -9.22 -34.46
CA VAL A 44 19.03 -8.24 -34.10
C VAL A 44 19.68 -6.90 -33.79
N SER A 45 19.51 -6.04 -34.78
CA SER A 45 19.79 -4.62 -34.88
C SER A 45 19.56 -3.79 -33.60
N LYS A 46 20.48 -2.83 -33.40
CA LYS A 46 20.45 -1.80 -32.36
C LYS A 46 19.11 -1.03 -32.31
N ASN A 47 18.56 -0.96 -31.10
CA ASN A 47 17.82 0.14 -30.47
C ASN A 47 17.09 1.17 -31.36
N LYS A 48 15.74 1.11 -31.40
CA LYS A 48 14.85 2.29 -31.55
C LYS A 48 13.49 2.04 -30.89
N ARG A 49 13.39 2.21 -29.57
CA ARG A 49 12.10 2.50 -28.91
C ARG A 49 12.21 3.70 -27.97
N SER A 50 12.78 4.80 -28.46
CA SER A 50 12.54 6.13 -27.91
C SER A 50 11.24 6.69 -28.52
N ARG A 51 10.10 6.21 -28.03
CA ARG A 51 8.87 7.01 -28.07
C ARG A 51 8.42 7.11 -26.63
N GLY A 52 8.97 8.10 -25.92
CA GLY A 52 8.43 8.49 -24.63
C GLY A 52 6.94 8.74 -24.82
N ARG A 53 6.11 7.92 -24.17
CA ARG A 53 4.69 8.20 -24.08
C ARG A 53 4.58 9.55 -23.35
N PRO A 54 3.85 10.55 -23.89
CA PRO A 54 3.65 11.78 -23.15
C PRO A 54 3.08 11.41 -21.78
N ALA A 55 3.58 12.04 -20.71
CA ALA A 55 3.03 11.86 -19.38
C ALA A 55 1.53 12.13 -19.47
N ALA A 56 0.72 11.08 -19.34
CA ALA A 56 -0.72 11.23 -19.32
C ALA A 56 -1.05 12.18 -18.16
N LYS A 57 -1.97 13.12 -18.37
CA LYS A 57 -2.42 14.00 -17.28
C LYS A 57 -2.91 13.10 -16.15
N VAL A 58 -2.20 13.13 -15.02
CA VAL A 58 -2.62 12.40 -13.82
C VAL A 58 -3.87 13.12 -13.33
N GLY A 59 -4.99 12.39 -13.25
CA GLY A 59 -6.23 12.90 -12.67
C GLY A 59 -6.06 13.21 -11.18
N PRO A 60 -7.11 13.71 -10.50
CA PRO A 60 -7.05 13.93 -9.05
C PRO A 60 -6.60 12.66 -8.33
N SER A 61 -5.84 12.83 -7.26
CA SER A 61 -5.46 11.75 -6.36
C SER A 61 -6.72 11.09 -5.79
N PHE A 62 -6.59 9.84 -5.33
CA PHE A 62 -7.71 9.14 -4.71
C PHE A 62 -8.29 9.91 -3.52
N ALA A 63 -7.44 10.57 -2.72
CA ALA A 63 -7.86 11.38 -1.58
C ALA A 63 -8.71 12.59 -2.02
N GLU A 64 -8.26 13.31 -3.05
CA GLU A 64 -9.01 14.44 -3.62
C GLU A 64 -10.34 13.99 -4.24
N TYR A 65 -10.33 12.88 -4.96
CA TYR A 65 -11.53 12.31 -5.56
C TYR A 65 -12.54 11.83 -4.50
N LYS A 66 -12.07 11.19 -3.43
CA LYS A 66 -12.88 10.77 -2.29
C LYS A 66 -13.51 11.98 -1.58
N ALA A 67 -12.73 13.04 -1.34
CA ALA A 67 -13.24 14.25 -0.70
C ALA A 67 -14.35 14.92 -1.53
N GLU A 68 -14.25 14.88 -2.87
CA GLU A 68 -15.30 15.38 -3.75
C GLU A 68 -16.56 14.52 -3.69
N LEU A 69 -16.41 13.18 -3.72
CA LEU A 69 -17.54 12.25 -3.67
C LEU A 69 -18.30 12.32 -2.33
N LEU A 70 -17.60 12.53 -1.21
CA LEU A 70 -18.22 12.63 0.11
C LEU A 70 -19.01 13.94 0.32
N LYS A 71 -19.01 14.88 -0.64
CA LYS A 71 -19.90 16.05 -0.63
C LYS A 71 -21.35 15.68 -0.97
N ASP A 72 -21.56 14.58 -1.67
CA ASP A 72 -22.90 14.06 -1.96
C ASP A 72 -23.44 13.35 -0.71
N PRO A 73 -24.58 13.80 -0.14
CA PRO A 73 -25.14 13.22 1.07
C PRO A 73 -25.53 11.74 0.91
N GLU A 74 -25.93 11.30 -0.28
CA GLU A 74 -26.24 9.88 -0.51
C GLU A 74 -24.97 9.02 -0.45
N VAL A 75 -23.87 9.54 -1.02
CA VAL A 75 -22.57 8.87 -0.99
C VAL A 75 -21.97 8.89 0.42
N ALA A 76 -22.09 10.00 1.14
CA ALA A 76 -21.63 10.12 2.51
C ALA A 76 -22.37 9.15 3.45
N ALA A 77 -23.70 9.03 3.30
CA ALA A 77 -24.49 8.07 4.07
C ALA A 77 -24.08 6.63 3.74
N ALA A 78 -23.98 6.27 2.46
CA ALA A 78 -23.53 4.94 2.05
C ALA A 78 -22.11 4.62 2.51
N TYR A 79 -21.22 5.62 2.54
CA TYR A 79 -19.85 5.49 3.05
C TYR A 79 -19.84 5.27 4.58
N ALA A 80 -20.63 6.02 5.33
CA ALA A 80 -20.77 5.84 6.77
C ALA A 80 -21.34 4.45 7.12
N GLU A 81 -22.26 3.93 6.31
CA GLU A 81 -22.81 2.57 6.47
C GLU A 81 -21.78 1.45 6.22
N MET A 82 -20.68 1.70 5.49
CA MET A 82 -19.63 0.68 5.26
C MET A 82 -18.94 0.27 6.57
N GLY A 83 -19.03 1.11 7.60
CA GLY A 83 -18.61 0.80 8.96
C GLY A 83 -17.09 0.78 9.18
N PRO A 84 -16.65 0.49 10.42
CA PRO A 84 -15.26 0.65 10.86
C PRO A 84 -14.28 -0.32 10.20
N GLU A 85 -14.74 -1.48 9.72
CA GLU A 85 -13.88 -2.44 9.02
C GLU A 85 -13.36 -1.87 7.69
N PHE A 86 -14.19 -1.10 6.98
CA PHE A 86 -13.80 -0.48 5.72
C PHE A 86 -12.71 0.58 5.92
N GLU A 87 -12.89 1.47 6.89
CA GLU A 87 -11.91 2.53 7.18
C GLU A 87 -10.57 1.95 7.65
N MET A 88 -10.62 0.91 8.47
CA MET A 88 -9.44 0.18 8.89
C MET A 88 -8.68 -0.38 7.68
N ILE A 89 -9.37 -1.06 6.76
CA ILE A 89 -8.75 -1.65 5.56
C ILE A 89 -8.22 -0.55 4.63
N ALA A 90 -8.93 0.56 4.48
CA ALA A 90 -8.47 1.70 3.70
C ALA A 90 -7.15 2.26 4.26
N SER A 91 -7.08 2.48 5.58
CA SER A 91 -5.85 2.96 6.24
C SER A 91 -4.66 1.98 6.09
N LEU A 92 -4.94 0.67 6.11
CA LEU A 92 -3.94 -0.37 5.87
C LEU A 92 -3.36 -0.29 4.45
N ILE A 93 -4.23 -0.13 3.45
CA ILE A 93 -3.82 -0.05 2.04
C ILE A 93 -3.03 1.23 1.77
N GLU A 94 -3.48 2.36 2.32
CA GLU A 94 -2.78 3.64 2.22
C GLU A 94 -1.37 3.53 2.80
N LEU A 95 -1.25 3.05 4.04
CA LEU A 95 0.05 2.90 4.68
C LEU A 95 0.96 1.91 3.95
N ARG A 96 0.43 0.80 3.43
CA ARG A 96 1.22 -0.13 2.61
C ARG A 96 1.79 0.57 1.38
N ARG A 97 0.98 1.39 0.69
CA ARG A 97 1.40 2.14 -0.51
C ARG A 97 2.44 3.20 -0.18
N GLU A 98 2.28 3.92 0.92
CA GLU A 98 3.27 4.91 1.40
C GLU A 98 4.62 4.26 1.71
N ARG A 99 4.60 3.02 2.21
CA ARG A 99 5.80 2.21 2.45
C ARG A 99 6.38 1.58 1.19
N GLY A 100 5.73 1.73 0.03
CA GLY A 100 6.17 1.16 -1.23
C GLY A 100 6.09 -0.37 -1.29
N LEU A 101 5.32 -1.01 -0.40
CA LEU A 101 5.24 -2.46 -0.32
C LEU A 101 4.18 -3.00 -1.29
N SER A 102 4.50 -4.08 -1.99
CA SER A 102 3.53 -4.91 -2.71
C SER A 102 2.71 -5.78 -1.74
N GLN A 103 1.64 -6.38 -2.25
CA GLN A 103 0.85 -7.34 -1.48
C GLN A 103 1.64 -8.62 -1.13
N GLU A 104 2.61 -8.99 -1.97
CA GLU A 104 3.49 -10.14 -1.75
C GLU A 104 4.49 -9.85 -0.63
N GLU A 105 5.16 -8.70 -0.68
CA GLU A 105 6.12 -8.29 0.35
C GLU A 105 5.44 -8.13 1.72
N LEU A 106 4.22 -7.57 1.77
CA LEU A 106 3.45 -7.53 3.01
C LEU A 106 3.10 -8.94 3.50
N ALA A 107 2.75 -9.86 2.59
CA ALA A 107 2.43 -11.23 2.97
C ALA A 107 3.65 -11.95 3.58
N GLU A 108 4.82 -11.77 2.98
CA GLU A 108 6.09 -12.31 3.49
C GLU A 108 6.42 -11.76 4.87
N ALA A 109 6.32 -10.43 5.06
CA ALA A 109 6.59 -9.79 6.34
C ALA A 109 5.63 -10.24 7.47
N VAL A 110 4.38 -10.59 7.12
CA VAL A 110 3.38 -11.11 8.07
C VAL A 110 3.53 -12.63 8.28
N GLY A 111 4.20 -13.34 7.38
CA GLY A 111 4.29 -14.80 7.38
C GLY A 111 3.02 -15.48 6.85
N THR A 112 2.39 -14.91 5.83
CA THR A 112 1.20 -15.45 5.17
C THR A 112 1.37 -15.50 3.64
N ARG A 113 0.33 -15.89 2.91
CA ARG A 113 0.33 -15.91 1.44
C ARG A 113 -0.34 -14.66 0.87
N GLN A 114 0.12 -14.19 -0.29
CA GLN A 114 -0.44 -13.02 -0.98
C GLN A 114 -1.98 -13.08 -1.17
N PRO A 115 -2.62 -14.22 -1.51
CA PRO A 115 -4.08 -14.29 -1.59
C PRO A 115 -4.80 -14.00 -0.26
N ALA A 116 -4.14 -14.19 0.88
CA ALA A 116 -4.69 -13.82 2.18
C ALA A 116 -4.67 -12.29 2.37
N ILE A 117 -3.57 -11.62 2.00
CA ILE A 117 -3.48 -10.16 2.01
C ILE A 117 -4.47 -9.54 1.01
N ALA A 118 -4.56 -10.08 -0.21
CA ALA A 118 -5.52 -9.62 -1.20
C ALA A 118 -6.98 -9.76 -0.71
N ARG A 119 -7.29 -10.84 0.01
CA ARG A 119 -8.63 -11.01 0.62
C ARG A 119 -8.90 -9.96 1.69
N ILE A 120 -7.91 -9.69 2.55
CA ILE A 120 -7.98 -8.63 3.57
C ILE A 120 -8.19 -7.26 2.92
N GLU A 121 -7.37 -6.90 1.93
CA GLU A 121 -7.46 -5.60 1.23
C GLU A 121 -8.72 -5.44 0.40
N SER A 122 -9.39 -6.54 0.03
CA SER A 122 -10.62 -6.47 -0.77
C SER A 122 -11.84 -5.93 -0.02
N GLY A 123 -11.77 -5.72 1.30
CA GLY A 123 -12.91 -5.29 2.10
C GLY A 123 -13.98 -6.37 2.31
N ARG A 124 -13.80 -7.56 1.73
CA ARG A 124 -14.76 -8.68 1.83
C ARG A 124 -14.52 -9.57 3.05
N TYR A 125 -13.39 -9.40 3.73
CA TYR A 125 -13.05 -10.19 4.90
C TYR A 125 -13.55 -9.52 6.18
N LYS A 126 -14.65 -10.04 6.72
CA LYS A 126 -15.23 -9.59 7.98
C LYS A 126 -14.66 -10.34 9.17
N GLY A 127 -14.64 -9.69 10.34
CA GLY A 127 -14.32 -10.37 11.61
C GLY A 127 -12.83 -10.67 11.82
N MET A 128 -11.94 -9.80 11.35
CA MET A 128 -10.52 -9.94 11.60
C MET A 128 -10.21 -9.75 13.09
N SER A 129 -9.43 -10.66 13.66
CA SER A 129 -9.05 -10.57 15.08
C SER A 129 -8.05 -9.44 15.31
N VAL A 130 -8.09 -8.85 16.50
CA VAL A 130 -7.10 -7.85 16.95
C VAL A 130 -5.67 -8.38 16.83
N ALA A 131 -5.46 -9.67 17.14
CA ALA A 131 -4.16 -10.33 16.99
C ALA A 131 -3.63 -10.31 15.54
N THR A 132 -4.52 -10.37 14.55
CA THR A 132 -4.13 -10.27 13.14
C THR A 132 -3.76 -8.83 12.78
N LEU A 133 -4.52 -7.86 13.29
CA LEU A 133 -4.22 -6.44 13.11
C LEU A 133 -2.87 -6.06 13.72
N GLU A 134 -2.53 -6.61 14.89
CA GLU A 134 -1.22 -6.42 15.50
C GLU A 134 -0.06 -6.97 14.65
N LYS A 135 -0.26 -8.13 14.00
CA LYS A 135 0.75 -8.70 13.09
C LYS A 135 0.96 -7.81 11.87
N LEU A 136 -0.13 -7.31 11.28
CA LEU A 136 -0.08 -6.37 10.16
C LEU A 136 0.62 -5.07 10.56
N ALA A 137 0.29 -4.50 11.72
CA ALA A 137 0.93 -3.31 12.25
C ALA A 137 2.43 -3.52 12.46
N LYS A 138 2.84 -4.66 13.04
CA LYS A 138 4.27 -5.01 13.18
C LYS A 138 4.99 -5.12 11.84
N ALA A 139 4.39 -5.80 10.86
CA ALA A 139 4.95 -5.94 9.51
C ALA A 139 5.13 -4.58 8.82
N LEU A 140 4.18 -3.66 9.03
CA LEU A 140 4.22 -2.30 8.48
C LEU A 140 5.04 -1.30 9.31
N LYS A 141 5.65 -1.74 10.41
CA LYS A 141 6.33 -0.89 11.41
C LYS A 141 5.42 0.27 11.85
N ALA A 142 4.16 -0.04 12.11
CA ALA A 142 3.10 0.87 12.47
C ALA A 142 2.58 0.58 13.88
N ARG A 143 1.90 1.56 14.48
CA ARG A 143 1.21 1.41 15.76
C ARG A 143 -0.28 1.20 15.49
N LEU A 144 -0.83 0.10 16.00
CA LEU A 144 -2.29 -0.11 16.02
C LEU A 144 -2.91 0.76 17.12
N VAL A 145 -3.92 1.57 16.76
CA VAL A 145 -4.70 2.38 17.70
C VAL A 145 -6.17 2.03 17.50
N ILE A 146 -6.80 1.47 18.54
CA ILE A 146 -8.24 1.18 18.58
C ILE A 146 -8.80 1.98 19.75
N ARG A 147 -9.82 2.79 19.50
CA ARG A 147 -10.47 3.61 20.52
C ARG A 147 -11.97 3.71 20.20
N PHE A 148 -12.76 3.90 21.24
CA PHE A 148 -14.15 4.29 21.10
C PHE A 148 -14.23 5.80 20.94
N GLU A 149 -15.13 6.24 20.08
CA GLU A 149 -15.51 7.64 19.92
C GLU A 149 -16.96 7.79 20.40
N ASP A 150 -17.28 8.98 20.91
CA ASP A 150 -18.62 9.32 21.39
C ASP A 150 -19.49 9.76 20.21
N GLU A 151 -20.56 9.02 19.90
CA GLU A 151 -21.45 9.31 18.77
C GLU A 151 -22.09 10.71 18.88
N GLU A 152 -22.33 11.20 20.11
CA GLU A 152 -22.93 12.52 20.34
C GLU A 152 -21.98 13.69 20.05
N ARG A 153 -20.67 13.42 19.88
CA ARG A 153 -19.63 14.44 19.64
C ARG A 153 -19.18 14.50 18.19
N VAL A 154 -19.51 13.49 17.38
CA VAL A 154 -19.08 13.36 15.97
C VAL A 154 -20.14 13.89 14.99
N GLY A 155 -21.36 14.17 15.47
CA GLY A 155 -22.48 14.74 14.71
C GLY A 155 -22.45 16.24 14.52
#